data_AF-A0A0D3KEY2-F1
#
_entry.id   AF-A0A0D3KEY2-F1
#
_cell.length_a   1.000
_cell.length_b   1.000
_cell.length_c   1.000
_cell.angle_alpha   90.00
_cell.angle_beta   90.00
_cell.angle_gamma   90.00
#
_symmetry.space_group_name_H-M   'P 1'
#
loop_
_entity.id
_entity.type
_entity.pdbx_description
1 polymer ?
#
loop_
_entity_poly.entity_id
_entity_poly.type
_entity_poly.pdbx_seq_one_letter_code
_entity_poly.pdbx_strand_id
1 'polypeptide(L)'
;DASVGDPQRCSQYARSIYAYLKEREAKYLLPADYMQSQRDINSNMRSILVDWLVAEEYKVVPETLHLCVSYIDRFLSRVPVARSKLQLVGASCLLLLIKHHHLRQISPHLPISPRQVDEFVYISDSTYTRAEILAMASTALTRPRHLPDTSTTLPRHFLGVHPAQAACGVDETAASLCSYLCELTLPEYALLAFRPS
;
A
#
# COMPACT_ATOMS: atom_id res chain seq x y z
N ASP A 1 28.64 -16.06 -13.38
CA ASP A 1 29.03 -14.88 -14.18
C ASP A 1 28.05 -14.41 -15.26
N ALA A 2 26.79 -14.87 -15.29
CA ALA A 2 25.80 -14.40 -16.29
C ALA A 2 24.94 -13.21 -15.82
N SER A 3 25.03 -12.77 -14.56
CA SER A 3 24.17 -11.71 -13.98
C SER A 3 24.82 -10.33 -13.89
N VAL A 4 26.09 -10.18 -14.30
CA VAL A 4 26.84 -8.92 -14.23
C VAL A 4 26.55 -7.99 -15.42
N GLY A 5 25.91 -8.50 -16.48
CA GLY A 5 25.84 -7.82 -17.79
C GLY A 5 24.50 -7.17 -18.17
N ASP A 6 23.44 -7.27 -17.35
CA ASP A 6 22.16 -6.65 -17.66
C ASP A 6 22.07 -5.24 -17.03
N PRO A 7 22.27 -4.16 -17.81
CA PRO A 7 22.23 -2.79 -17.29
C PRO A 7 20.86 -2.40 -16.71
N GLN A 8 19.78 -3.13 -17.03
CA GLN A 8 18.46 -2.90 -16.44
C GLN A 8 18.33 -3.48 -15.02
N ARG A 9 19.14 -4.49 -14.68
CA ARG A 9 19.13 -5.13 -13.35
C ARG A 9 19.97 -4.41 -12.30
N CYS A 10 20.83 -3.47 -12.71
CA CYS A 10 21.57 -2.60 -11.80
C CYS A 10 22.21 -3.35 -10.61
N SER A 11 22.78 -4.53 -10.85
CA SER A 11 23.19 -5.49 -9.81
C SER A 11 24.18 -4.93 -8.80
N GLN A 12 25.00 -3.96 -9.21
CA GLN A 12 25.91 -3.19 -8.35
C GLN A 12 25.22 -2.43 -7.21
N TYR A 13 23.96 -2.02 -7.39
CA TYR A 13 23.16 -1.32 -6.39
C TYR A 13 22.24 -2.25 -5.60
N ALA A 14 22.05 -3.51 -6.03
CA ALA A 14 21.09 -4.42 -5.40
C ALA A 14 21.35 -4.59 -3.88
N ARG A 15 22.62 -4.73 -3.48
CA ARG A 15 23.01 -4.86 -2.07
C ARG A 15 22.74 -3.60 -1.26
N SER A 16 23.06 -2.42 -1.80
CA SER A 16 22.83 -1.15 -1.10
C SER A 16 21.33 -0.82 -1.02
N ILE A 17 20.57 -1.12 -2.08
CA ILE A 17 19.11 -1.00 -2.10
C ILE A 17 18.49 -1.93 -1.05
N TYR A 18 18.89 -3.21 -1.01
CA TYR A 18 18.39 -4.15 -0.01
C TYR A 18 18.69 -3.68 1.42
N ALA A 19 19.91 -3.21 1.70
CA ALA A 19 20.28 -2.66 3.00
C ALA A 19 19.44 -1.43 3.36
N TYR A 20 19.23 -0.51 2.42
CA TYR A 20 18.36 0.66 2.60
C TYR A 20 16.92 0.26 2.90
N LEU A 21 16.38 -0.72 2.19
CA LEU A 21 15.03 -1.25 2.45
C LEU A 21 14.92 -1.86 3.85
N LYS A 22 15.91 -2.65 4.30
CA LYS A 22 15.92 -3.19 5.68
C LYS A 22 15.97 -2.10 6.76
N GLU A 23 16.73 -1.03 6.54
CA GLU A 23 16.77 0.10 7.47
C GLU A 23 15.41 0.82 7.54
N ARG A 24 14.77 1.03 6.39
CA ARG A 24 13.44 1.66 6.30
C ARG A 24 12.36 0.79 6.94
N GLU A 25 12.41 -0.51 6.75
CA GLU A 25 11.47 -1.46 7.35
C GLU A 25 11.42 -1.31 8.86
N ALA A 26 12.58 -1.23 9.52
CA ALA A 26 12.66 -1.04 10.96
C ALA A 26 12.05 0.29 11.42
N LYS A 27 12.17 1.36 10.62
CA LYS A 27 11.63 2.69 10.94
C LYS A 27 10.10 2.75 10.84
N TYR A 28 9.51 2.00 9.92
CA TYR A 28 8.09 2.09 9.59
C TYR A 28 7.27 0.89 10.07
N LEU A 29 7.84 0.07 10.94
CA LEU A 29 7.15 -1.09 11.51
C LEU A 29 5.91 -0.65 12.30
N LEU A 30 4.81 -1.34 12.03
CA LEU A 30 3.55 -1.12 12.73
C LEU A 30 3.46 -2.02 13.96
N PRO A 31 2.82 -1.56 15.05
CA PRO A 31 2.43 -2.44 16.15
C PRO A 31 1.47 -3.51 15.62
N ALA A 32 1.80 -4.79 15.80
CA ALA A 32 0.97 -5.90 15.33
C ALA A 32 -0.39 -5.98 16.04
N ASP A 33 -0.55 -5.29 17.15
CA ASP A 33 -1.73 -5.24 18.01
C ASP A 33 -2.45 -3.88 17.95
N TYR A 34 -2.15 -3.04 16.95
CA TYR A 34 -2.75 -1.70 16.87
C TYR A 34 -4.29 -1.73 16.90
N MET A 35 -4.92 -2.81 16.44
CA MET A 35 -6.37 -2.98 16.46
C MET A 35 -6.96 -2.96 17.87
N GLN A 36 -6.17 -3.26 18.92
CA GLN A 36 -6.62 -3.14 20.31
C GLN A 36 -6.92 -1.69 20.72
N SER A 37 -6.34 -0.71 20.01
CA SER A 37 -6.62 0.73 20.23
C SER A 37 -7.96 1.18 19.61
N GLN A 38 -8.55 0.35 18.73
CA GLN A 38 -9.82 0.62 18.08
C GLN A 38 -10.99 0.14 18.94
N ARG A 39 -12.03 0.98 19.04
CA ARG A 39 -13.20 0.68 19.87
C ARG A 39 -14.39 0.13 19.10
N ASP A 40 -14.51 0.48 17.82
CA ASP A 40 -15.70 0.24 16.99
C ASP A 40 -15.42 -0.62 15.75
N ILE A 41 -14.15 -0.97 15.52
CA ILE A 41 -13.72 -1.84 14.42
C ILE A 41 -12.81 -2.95 14.93
N ASN A 42 -12.72 -4.04 14.17
CA ASN A 42 -11.87 -5.18 14.46
C ASN A 42 -11.08 -5.64 13.22
N SER A 43 -10.18 -6.62 13.40
CA SER A 43 -9.35 -7.16 12.33
C SER A 43 -10.16 -7.67 11.14
N ASN A 44 -11.27 -8.35 11.40
CA ASN A 44 -12.16 -8.87 10.35
C ASN A 44 -12.77 -7.74 9.49
N MET A 45 -13.21 -6.64 10.10
CA MET A 45 -13.71 -5.47 9.34
C MET A 45 -12.61 -4.85 8.47
N ARG A 46 -11.36 -4.84 8.96
CA ARG A 46 -10.20 -4.40 8.18
C ARG A 46 -9.90 -5.37 7.02
N SER A 47 -10.03 -6.68 7.22
CA SER A 47 -9.90 -7.67 6.13
C SER A 47 -10.97 -7.46 5.05
N ILE A 48 -12.24 -7.28 5.43
CA ILE A 48 -13.34 -6.99 4.51
C ILE A 48 -13.08 -5.69 3.72
N LEU A 49 -12.55 -4.65 4.38
CA LEU A 49 -12.17 -3.41 3.69
C LEU A 49 -11.08 -3.68 2.63
N VAL A 50 -10.05 -4.46 2.98
CA VAL A 50 -8.96 -4.77 2.06
C VAL A 50 -9.48 -5.58 0.87
N ASP A 51 -10.29 -6.61 1.09
CA ASP A 51 -10.90 -7.40 0.01
C ASP A 51 -11.75 -6.52 -0.93
N TRP A 52 -12.52 -5.58 -0.37
CA TRP A 52 -13.25 -4.60 -1.18
C TRP A 52 -12.28 -3.75 -2.02
N LEU A 53 -11.16 -3.27 -1.47
CA LEU A 53 -10.16 -2.52 -2.23
C LEU A 53 -9.48 -3.35 -3.32
N VAL A 54 -9.28 -4.66 -3.13
CA VAL A 54 -8.75 -5.57 -4.15
C VAL A 54 -9.76 -5.74 -5.29
N ALA A 55 -11.05 -5.88 -4.98
CA ALA A 55 -12.10 -5.91 -6.00
C ALA A 55 -12.15 -4.61 -6.83
N GLU A 56 -11.83 -3.47 -6.22
CA GLU A 56 -11.73 -2.18 -6.91
C GLU A 56 -10.35 -1.94 -7.56
N GLU A 57 -9.43 -2.91 -7.51
CA GLU A 57 -8.04 -2.78 -7.97
C GLU A 57 -7.89 -2.71 -9.49
N TYR A 58 -8.92 -3.02 -10.28
CA TYR A 58 -8.83 -3.11 -11.76
C TYR A 58 -8.26 -1.86 -12.48
N LYS A 59 -8.06 -0.74 -11.76
CA LYS A 59 -7.52 0.53 -12.27
C LYS A 59 -6.20 0.97 -11.62
N VAL A 60 -5.57 0.15 -10.78
CA VAL A 60 -4.34 0.51 -10.05
C VAL A 60 -3.23 -0.52 -10.24
N VAL A 61 -2.00 -0.03 -10.27
CA VAL A 61 -0.80 -0.89 -10.26
C VAL A 61 -0.71 -1.55 -8.88
N PRO A 62 -0.37 -2.86 -8.77
CA PRO A 62 -0.32 -3.57 -7.50
C PRO A 62 0.47 -2.83 -6.42
N GLU A 63 1.56 -2.14 -6.81
CA GLU A 63 2.36 -1.28 -5.93
C GLU A 63 1.50 -0.32 -5.08
N THR A 64 0.53 0.32 -5.73
CA THR A 64 -0.40 1.28 -5.14
C THR A 64 -1.32 0.62 -4.11
N LEU A 65 -1.76 -0.62 -4.36
CA LEU A 65 -2.62 -1.35 -3.42
C LEU A 65 -1.91 -1.65 -2.10
N HIS A 66 -0.69 -2.23 -2.12
CA HIS A 66 -0.01 -2.49 -0.84
C HIS A 66 0.38 -1.20 -0.11
N LEU A 67 0.71 -0.13 -0.85
CA LEU A 67 0.86 1.18 -0.24
C LEU A 67 -0.45 1.62 0.44
N CYS A 68 -1.59 1.43 -0.22
CA CYS A 68 -2.90 1.76 0.34
C CYS A 68 -3.17 1.03 1.65
N VAL A 69 -2.96 -0.29 1.65
CA VAL A 69 -3.12 -1.11 2.85
C VAL A 69 -2.19 -0.64 3.96
N SER A 70 -0.90 -0.38 3.67
CA SER A 70 0.04 0.15 4.66
C SER A 70 -0.38 1.51 5.23
N TYR A 71 -0.97 2.37 4.41
CA TYR A 71 -1.48 3.68 4.85
C TYR A 71 -2.71 3.55 5.73
N ILE A 72 -3.64 2.67 5.36
CA ILE A 72 -4.82 2.36 6.17
C ILE A 72 -4.38 1.87 7.54
N ASP A 73 -3.49 0.86 7.61
CA ASP A 73 -3.03 0.30 8.88
C ASP A 73 -2.33 1.37 9.74
N ARG A 74 -1.54 2.26 9.14
CA ARG A 74 -0.92 3.40 9.85
C ARG A 74 -1.93 4.43 10.34
N PHE A 75 -2.96 4.70 9.58
CA PHE A 75 -4.03 5.61 9.98
C PHE A 75 -4.81 5.01 11.15
N LEU A 76 -5.22 3.75 11.04
CA LEU A 76 -5.92 3.03 12.09
C LEU A 76 -5.06 2.83 13.35
N SER A 77 -3.73 2.76 13.24
CA SER A 77 -2.87 2.70 14.44
C SER A 77 -2.85 4.00 15.28
N ARG A 78 -3.35 5.12 14.73
CA ARG A 78 -3.27 6.45 15.36
C ARG A 78 -4.61 7.14 15.55
N VAL A 79 -5.59 6.78 14.74
CA VAL A 79 -6.88 7.47 14.69
C VAL A 79 -7.98 6.46 14.99
N PRO A 80 -8.77 6.64 16.06
CA PRO A 80 -9.94 5.82 16.29
C PRO A 80 -10.97 6.11 15.18
N VAL A 81 -11.48 5.06 14.54
CA VAL A 81 -12.40 5.15 13.42
C VAL A 81 -13.70 4.43 13.76
N ALA A 82 -14.83 5.09 13.48
CA ALA A 82 -16.13 4.45 13.58
C ALA A 82 -16.33 3.49 12.39
N ARG A 83 -17.06 2.39 12.62
CA ARG A 83 -17.34 1.38 11.59
C ARG A 83 -17.91 1.99 10.31
N SER A 84 -18.83 2.96 10.44
CA SER A 84 -19.45 3.66 9.32
C SER A 84 -18.51 4.53 8.48
N LYS A 85 -17.30 4.82 8.99
CA LYS A 85 -16.27 5.63 8.31
C LYS A 85 -15.10 4.79 7.82
N LEU A 86 -15.08 3.49 8.07
CA LEU A 86 -13.96 2.62 7.69
C LEU A 86 -13.78 2.56 6.17
N GLN A 87 -14.87 2.40 5.42
CA GLN A 87 -14.82 2.42 3.95
C GLN A 87 -14.38 3.78 3.41
N LEU A 88 -14.87 4.88 4.01
CA LEU A 88 -14.42 6.24 3.67
C LEU A 88 -12.91 6.41 3.83
N VAL A 89 -12.31 5.86 4.89
CA VAL A 89 -10.85 5.88 5.10
C VAL A 89 -10.14 5.13 3.97
N GLY A 90 -10.58 3.90 3.65
CA GLY A 90 -9.98 3.09 2.58
C GLY A 90 -10.06 3.76 1.21
N ALA A 91 -11.25 4.22 0.81
CA ALA A 91 -11.47 4.93 -0.44
C ALA A 91 -10.62 6.21 -0.54
N SER A 92 -10.53 6.96 0.56
CA SER A 92 -9.73 8.19 0.61
C SER A 92 -8.24 7.90 0.50
N CYS A 93 -7.73 6.87 1.19
CA CYS A 93 -6.34 6.43 1.08
C CYS A 93 -5.99 6.00 -0.35
N LEU A 94 -6.88 5.24 -1.01
CA LEU A 94 -6.68 4.80 -2.37
C LEU A 94 -6.66 5.99 -3.35
N LEU A 95 -7.62 6.91 -3.24
CA LEU A 95 -7.66 8.14 -4.05
C LEU A 95 -6.38 8.98 -3.90
N LEU A 96 -5.89 9.13 -2.67
CA LEU A 96 -4.63 9.83 -2.41
C LEU A 96 -3.46 9.16 -3.13
N LEU A 97 -3.34 7.85 -3.01
CA LEU A 97 -2.21 7.11 -3.57
C LEU A 97 -2.27 7.02 -5.08
N ILE A 98 -3.46 6.89 -5.68
CA ILE A 98 -3.63 7.01 -7.14
C ILE A 98 -3.11 8.37 -7.63
N LYS A 99 -3.43 9.46 -6.92
CA LYS A 99 -2.91 10.79 -7.23
C LYS A 99 -1.38 10.86 -7.04
N HIS A 100 -0.86 10.35 -5.94
CA HIS A 100 0.54 10.51 -5.55
C HIS A 100 1.50 9.58 -6.31
N HIS A 101 1.10 8.33 -6.59
CA HIS A 101 1.95 7.30 -7.17
C HIS A 101 1.79 7.21 -8.69
N HIS A 102 0.56 7.21 -9.21
CA HIS A 102 0.30 7.05 -10.64
C HIS A 102 0.33 8.39 -11.41
N LEU A 103 -0.36 9.43 -10.92
CA LEU A 103 -0.43 10.70 -11.66
C LEU A 103 0.84 11.56 -11.55
N ARG A 104 1.60 11.53 -10.45
CA ARG A 104 2.83 12.33 -10.36
C ARG A 104 4.00 11.79 -11.20
N GLN A 105 4.06 10.48 -11.46
CA GLN A 105 5.07 9.92 -12.36
C GLN A 105 4.85 10.38 -13.82
N ILE A 106 3.58 10.62 -14.21
CA ILE A 106 3.20 10.98 -15.59
C ILE A 106 2.99 12.49 -15.77
N SER A 107 2.49 13.19 -14.74
CA SER A 107 2.26 14.65 -14.75
C SER A 107 2.17 15.23 -13.33
N PRO A 108 3.28 15.74 -12.76
CA PRO A 108 3.34 16.22 -11.38
C PRO A 108 2.45 17.45 -11.07
N HIS A 109 1.92 18.12 -12.11
CA HIS A 109 1.10 19.33 -12.00
C HIS A 109 -0.41 19.10 -12.17
N LEU A 110 -0.86 17.86 -12.42
CA LEU A 110 -2.28 17.62 -12.67
C LEU A 110 -3.09 17.64 -11.36
N PRO A 111 -4.10 18.53 -11.20
CA PRO A 111 -4.98 18.50 -10.04
C PRO A 111 -5.84 17.21 -10.04
N ILE A 112 -6.39 16.86 -8.87
CA ILE A 112 -7.36 15.76 -8.78
C ILE A 112 -8.51 16.09 -9.72
N SER A 113 -8.70 15.27 -10.76
CA SER A 113 -9.81 15.48 -11.67
C SER A 113 -11.12 15.22 -10.92
N PRO A 114 -12.16 16.06 -11.09
CA PRO A 114 -13.47 15.84 -10.48
C PRO A 114 -13.99 14.41 -10.73
N ARG A 115 -13.77 13.90 -11.94
CA ARG A 115 -14.15 12.56 -12.39
C ARG A 115 -13.64 11.42 -11.52
N GLN A 116 -12.43 11.52 -10.98
CA GLN A 116 -11.89 10.48 -10.10
C GLN A 116 -12.61 10.44 -8.77
N VAL A 117 -12.98 11.60 -8.21
CA VAL A 117 -13.73 11.63 -6.95
C VAL A 117 -15.16 11.14 -7.16
N ASP A 118 -15.76 11.48 -8.30
CA ASP A 118 -17.11 11.03 -8.66
C ASP A 118 -17.17 9.51 -8.81
N GLU A 119 -16.09 8.88 -9.30
CA GLU A 119 -15.96 7.43 -9.33
C GLU A 119 -15.95 6.82 -7.93
N PHE A 120 -15.22 7.41 -6.97
CA PHE A 120 -15.25 6.96 -5.58
C PHE A 120 -16.61 7.13 -4.91
N VAL A 121 -17.36 8.19 -5.26
CA VAL A 121 -18.75 8.36 -4.83
C VAL A 121 -19.62 7.23 -5.38
N TYR A 122 -19.47 6.91 -6.67
CA TYR A 122 -20.21 5.85 -7.35
C TYR A 122 -19.96 4.46 -6.75
N ILE A 123 -18.69 4.04 -6.58
CA ILE A 123 -18.37 2.71 -6.02
C ILE A 123 -18.75 2.59 -4.52
N SER A 124 -18.94 3.72 -3.85
CA SER A 124 -19.48 3.76 -2.49
C SER A 124 -21.01 3.77 -2.42
N ASP A 125 -21.70 3.56 -3.56
CA ASP A 125 -23.16 3.64 -3.68
C ASP A 125 -23.74 4.95 -3.13
N SER A 126 -23.05 6.07 -3.39
CA SER A 126 -23.40 7.40 -2.86
C SER A 126 -23.47 7.50 -1.33
N THR A 127 -22.89 6.53 -0.61
CA THR A 127 -22.81 6.56 0.87
C THR A 127 -22.03 7.78 1.36
N TYR A 128 -21.06 8.25 0.58
CA TYR A 128 -20.22 9.40 0.92
C TYR A 128 -20.28 10.47 -0.16
N THR A 129 -20.29 11.73 0.28
CA THR A 129 -20.23 12.88 -0.60
C THR A 129 -18.80 13.18 -1.04
N ARG A 130 -18.65 13.90 -2.16
CA ARG A 130 -17.36 14.40 -2.65
C ARG A 130 -16.59 15.18 -1.57
N ALA A 131 -17.31 15.98 -0.78
CA ALA A 131 -16.71 16.78 0.29
C ALA A 131 -16.16 15.90 1.42
N GLU A 132 -16.87 14.85 1.81
CA GLU A 132 -16.43 13.92 2.85
C GLU A 132 -15.19 13.13 2.43
N ILE A 133 -15.15 12.65 1.18
CA ILE A 133 -13.99 11.93 0.62
C ILE A 133 -12.76 12.85 0.61
N LEU A 134 -12.89 14.09 0.15
CA LEU A 134 -11.77 15.04 0.12
C LEU A 134 -11.33 15.47 1.53
N ALA A 135 -12.27 15.65 2.47
CA ALA A 135 -11.96 15.98 3.85
C ALA A 135 -11.24 14.82 4.57
N MET A 136 -11.70 13.58 4.34
CA MET A 136 -11.04 12.41 4.89
C MET A 136 -9.67 12.20 4.26
N ALA A 137 -9.52 12.35 2.94
CA ALA A 137 -8.23 12.32 2.27
C ALA A 137 -7.25 13.35 2.87
N SER A 138 -7.70 14.59 3.09
CA SER A 138 -6.88 15.61 3.73
C SER A 138 -6.48 15.22 5.18
N THR A 139 -7.38 14.58 5.92
CA THR A 139 -7.12 14.08 7.28
C THR A 139 -6.14 12.90 7.26
N ALA A 140 -6.30 11.98 6.32
CA ALA A 140 -5.42 10.83 6.12
C ALA A 140 -4.01 11.23 5.68
N LEU A 141 -3.85 12.37 4.98
CA LEU A 141 -2.55 12.96 4.68
C LEU A 141 -1.88 13.64 5.88
N THR A 142 -2.65 14.34 6.71
CA THR A 142 -2.11 15.24 7.73
C THR A 142 -1.85 14.57 9.07
N ARG A 143 -2.64 13.55 9.44
CA ARG A 143 -2.51 12.88 10.74
C ARG A 143 -1.31 11.94 10.86
N PRO A 144 -0.93 11.16 9.84
CA PRO A 144 0.39 10.55 9.84
C PRO A 144 1.40 11.68 9.64
N ARG A 145 2.03 12.16 10.71
CA ARG A 145 3.06 13.24 10.68
C ARG A 145 4.16 13.01 9.64
N HIS A 146 4.30 11.77 9.18
CA HIS A 146 5.07 11.40 8.02
C HIS A 146 4.15 10.60 7.12
N LEU A 147 3.69 11.21 6.01
CA LEU A 147 3.45 10.43 4.80
C LEU A 147 4.70 9.56 4.66
N PRO A 148 4.63 8.23 4.61
CA PRO A 148 5.80 7.54 4.16
C PRO A 148 6.10 8.10 2.78
N ASP A 149 7.27 8.72 2.66
CA ASP A 149 8.00 8.73 1.42
C ASP A 149 7.76 7.37 0.75
N THR A 150 7.64 7.34 -0.57
CA THR A 150 7.53 6.15 -1.42
C THR A 150 8.46 4.98 -1.01
N SER A 151 9.45 5.23 -0.15
CA SER A 151 10.23 4.32 0.70
C SER A 151 9.50 3.44 1.75
N THR A 152 8.16 3.36 1.82
CA THR A 152 7.55 2.26 2.61
C THR A 152 7.99 0.95 1.98
N THR A 153 8.66 0.12 2.76
CA THR A 153 9.11 -1.19 2.32
C THR A 153 7.94 -2.15 2.26
N LEU A 154 7.59 -2.53 1.05
CA LEU A 154 6.56 -3.51 0.77
C LEU A 154 7.22 -4.88 0.52
N PRO A 155 6.55 -6.00 0.81
CA PRO A 155 7.09 -7.33 0.52
C PRO A 155 7.58 -7.48 -0.92
N ARG A 156 6.84 -6.90 -1.89
CA ARG A 156 7.23 -6.86 -3.30
C ARG A 156 8.56 -6.16 -3.61
N HIS A 157 8.98 -5.18 -2.80
CA HIS A 157 10.25 -4.50 -3.01
C HIS A 157 11.42 -5.44 -2.69
N PHE A 158 11.23 -6.34 -1.72
CA PHE A 158 12.21 -7.35 -1.39
C PHE A 158 12.26 -8.47 -2.42
N LEU A 159 11.13 -8.84 -3.04
CA LEU A 159 11.11 -9.87 -4.08
C LEU A 159 12.11 -9.55 -5.21
N GLY A 160 12.09 -8.35 -5.78
CA GLY A 160 12.91 -7.97 -6.94
C GLY A 160 14.40 -7.71 -6.64
N VAL A 161 14.78 -7.54 -5.37
CA VAL A 161 16.17 -7.26 -4.95
C VAL A 161 16.74 -8.33 -4.03
N HIS A 162 16.01 -9.43 -3.84
CA HIS A 162 16.44 -10.52 -2.98
C HIS A 162 17.71 -11.17 -3.55
N PRO A 163 18.77 -11.34 -2.75
CA PRO A 163 20.05 -11.88 -3.22
C PRO A 163 19.93 -13.25 -3.91
N ALA A 164 18.95 -14.07 -3.50
CA ALA A 164 18.72 -15.38 -4.10
C ALA A 164 18.18 -15.33 -5.54
N GLN A 165 17.49 -14.25 -5.95
CA GLN A 165 17.03 -14.11 -7.34
C GLN A 165 18.18 -13.93 -8.34
N ALA A 166 19.31 -13.35 -7.90
CA ALA A 166 20.48 -13.19 -8.76
C ALA A 166 21.24 -14.51 -8.97
N ALA A 167 21.03 -15.50 -8.09
CA ALA A 167 21.69 -16.80 -8.10
C ALA A 167 20.87 -17.88 -8.80
N CYS A 168 19.54 -17.88 -8.59
CA CYS A 168 18.59 -18.74 -9.30
C CYS A 168 17.88 -17.88 -10.33
N GLY A 169 18.13 -18.09 -11.63
CA GLY A 169 17.32 -17.44 -12.68
C GLY A 169 15.84 -17.72 -12.42
N VAL A 170 15.11 -16.70 -11.98
CA VAL A 170 13.71 -16.84 -11.58
C VAL A 170 12.85 -16.86 -12.82
N ASP A 171 12.08 -17.93 -12.97
CA ASP A 171 11.06 -18.05 -14.00
C ASP A 171 9.92 -17.02 -13.77
N GLU A 172 9.33 -16.52 -14.85
CA GLU A 172 8.25 -15.53 -14.80
C GLU A 172 7.04 -16.06 -14.02
N THR A 173 6.80 -17.37 -14.10
CA THR A 173 5.75 -18.05 -13.33
C THR A 173 6.00 -17.98 -11.82
N ALA A 174 7.26 -18.14 -11.40
CA ALA A 174 7.65 -18.06 -9.99
C ALA A 174 7.54 -16.61 -9.47
N ALA A 175 7.93 -15.62 -10.26
CA ALA A 175 7.74 -14.21 -9.91
C ALA A 175 6.26 -13.84 -9.77
N SER A 176 5.41 -14.35 -10.66
CA SER A 176 3.95 -14.15 -10.61
C SER A 176 3.34 -14.81 -9.38
N LEU A 177 3.75 -16.03 -9.05
CA LEU A 177 3.31 -16.75 -7.85
C LEU A 177 3.72 -16.01 -6.57
N CYS A 178 4.96 -15.52 -6.47
CA CYS A 178 5.41 -14.75 -5.31
C CYS A 178 4.59 -13.46 -5.14
N SER A 179 4.26 -12.78 -6.24
CA SER A 179 3.43 -11.57 -6.20
C SER A 179 2.01 -11.88 -5.72
N TYR A 180 1.40 -12.95 -6.25
CA TYR A 180 0.10 -13.44 -5.80
C TYR A 180 0.09 -13.80 -4.31
N LEU A 181 1.11 -14.50 -3.82
CA LEU A 181 1.23 -14.82 -2.40
C LEU A 181 1.34 -13.56 -1.54
N CYS A 182 2.06 -12.52 -2.00
CA CYS A 182 2.11 -11.25 -1.30
C CYS A 182 0.74 -10.56 -1.24
N GLU A 183 -0.05 -10.62 -2.31
CA GLU A 183 -1.40 -10.07 -2.34
C GLU A 183 -2.35 -10.79 -1.38
N LEU A 184 -2.25 -12.12 -1.28
CA LEU A 184 -3.00 -12.90 -0.29
C LEU A 184 -2.66 -12.54 1.16
N THR A 185 -1.47 -11.99 1.42
CA THR A 185 -1.12 -11.54 2.77
C THR A 185 -1.82 -10.24 3.17
N LEU A 186 -2.26 -9.44 2.20
CA LEU A 186 -2.81 -8.12 2.48
C LEU A 186 -4.04 -8.12 3.39
N PRO A 187 -5.08 -8.95 3.19
CA PRO A 187 -6.25 -8.96 4.06
C PRO A 187 -5.96 -9.57 5.43
N GLU A 188 -4.92 -10.39 5.57
CA GLU A 188 -4.64 -11.14 6.79
C GLU A 188 -3.95 -10.26 7.85
N TYR A 189 -4.72 -9.88 8.89
CA TYR A 189 -4.22 -9.02 9.96
C TYR A 189 -3.10 -9.68 10.78
N ALA A 190 -3.16 -11.01 10.98
CA ALA A 190 -2.16 -11.73 11.76
C ALA A 190 -0.74 -11.62 11.16
N LEU A 191 -0.64 -11.40 9.85
CA LEU A 191 0.64 -11.31 9.17
C LEU A 191 1.39 -9.99 9.40
N LEU A 192 0.75 -8.98 10.01
CA LEU A 192 1.41 -7.74 10.44
C LEU A 192 2.46 -7.97 11.54
N ALA A 193 2.43 -9.12 12.21
CA ALA A 193 3.47 -9.53 13.15
C ALA A 193 4.82 -9.84 12.46
N PHE A 194 4.78 -10.11 11.15
CA PHE A 194 5.98 -10.41 10.36
C PHE A 194 6.50 -9.16 9.65
N ARG A 195 7.80 -9.14 9.47
CA ARG A 195 8.49 -8.11 8.69
C ARG A 195 8.25 -8.37 7.20
N PRO A 196 8.05 -7.32 6.37
CA PRO A 196 7.95 -7.45 4.92
C PRO A 196 9.07 -8.20 4.19
N SER A 197 10.30 -8.23 4.75
CA SER A 197 11.49 -8.84 4.15
C SER A 197 11.56 -10.36 4.20
#